data_AF-A0A848LC98-F1
#
_entry.id   AF-A0A848LC98-F1
#
_cell.length_a   1.000
_cell.length_b   1.000
_cell.length_c   1.000
_cell.angle_alpha   90.00
_cell.angle_beta   90.00
_cell.angle_gamma   90.00
#
_symmetry.space_group_name_H-M   'P 1'
#
loop_
_entity.id
_entity.type
_entity.pdbx_description
1 polymer ?
#
loop_
_entity_poly.entity_id
_entity_poly.type
_entity_poly.pdbx_seq_one_letter_code
_entity_poly.pdbx_strand_id
1 'polypeptide(L)'
;MSLEGSITELFARLAHFSAFPKYSVERRVDLFLALFIEEFLSDQYDAPVRIIAPEFPLKREASNQSIHVDYLLRRDGPRPAWLFLELKTSADSFRDPQLEAYLRARAAGMPALLRDLHTIQRASDHREKYAHLLQVVEREAPVDVECEVVYLSPALHWPLPEQVRVFTLDTLAAWSPRNRHVELWPHVRRLLESLPR
;
A
#
# COMPACT_ATOMS: atom_id res chain seq x y z
N MET A 1 -3.42 -25.01 23.82
CA MET A 1 -3.95 -23.81 23.14
C MET A 1 -4.17 -24.18 21.69
N SER A 2 -5.35 -23.95 21.11
CA SER A 2 -5.61 -24.23 19.69
C SER A 2 -4.93 -23.19 18.79
N LEU A 3 -4.70 -23.51 17.51
CA LEU A 3 -4.18 -22.55 16.53
C LEU A 3 -5.06 -21.29 16.45
N GLU A 4 -6.38 -21.47 16.40
CA GLU A 4 -7.37 -20.38 16.39
C GLU A 4 -7.28 -19.51 17.66
N GLY A 5 -7.07 -20.12 18.82
CA GLY A 5 -6.84 -19.40 20.07
C GLY A 5 -5.58 -18.56 20.02
N SER A 6 -4.49 -19.11 19.48
CA SER A 6 -3.22 -18.39 19.29
C SER A 6 -3.35 -17.21 18.33
N ILE A 7 -4.09 -17.36 17.23
CA ILE A 7 -4.37 -16.27 16.28
C ILE A 7 -5.20 -15.18 16.96
N THR A 8 -6.25 -15.55 17.70
CA THR A 8 -7.07 -14.59 18.43
C THR A 8 -6.23 -13.75 19.41
N GLU A 9 -5.39 -14.41 20.19
CA GLU A 9 -4.50 -13.75 21.15
C GLU A 9 -3.48 -12.83 20.45
N LEU A 10 -2.95 -13.24 19.29
CA LEU A 10 -2.06 -12.41 18.49
C LEU A 10 -2.72 -11.09 18.07
N PHE A 11 -3.94 -11.16 17.51
CA PHE A 11 -4.67 -9.97 17.08
C PHE A 11 -5.10 -9.08 18.25
N ALA A 12 -5.49 -9.67 19.38
CA ALA A 12 -5.78 -8.92 20.60
C ALA A 12 -4.54 -8.13 21.09
N ARG A 13 -3.34 -8.73 21.00
CA ARG A 13 -2.09 -8.04 21.34
C ARG A 13 -1.76 -6.91 20.37
N LEU A 14 -1.97 -7.10 19.07
CA LEU A 14 -1.79 -6.03 18.07
C LEU A 14 -2.70 -4.84 18.36
N ALA A 15 -3.97 -5.10 18.65
CA ALA A 15 -4.94 -4.07 19.02
C ALA A 15 -4.57 -3.37 20.34
N HIS A 16 -4.13 -4.12 21.36
CA HIS A 16 -3.68 -3.50 22.60
C HIS A 16 -2.43 -2.63 22.40
N PHE A 17 -1.49 -3.11 21.58
CA PHE A 17 -0.24 -2.40 21.37
C PHE A 17 -0.37 -1.15 20.50
N SER A 18 -1.45 -1.03 19.71
CA SER A 18 -1.68 0.16 18.86
C SER A 18 -1.84 1.45 19.65
N ALA A 19 -2.23 1.36 20.93
CA ALA A 19 -2.40 2.50 21.81
C ALA A 19 -1.07 3.09 22.35
N PHE A 20 0.09 2.43 22.13
CA PHE A 20 1.35 2.93 22.67
C PHE A 20 2.02 3.96 21.75
N PRO A 21 2.54 5.11 22.27
CA PRO A 21 3.01 6.27 21.48
C PRO A 21 4.13 6.05 20.47
N LYS A 22 4.81 4.89 20.48
CA LYS A 22 5.93 4.56 19.58
C LYS A 22 5.72 3.24 18.84
N TYR A 23 4.57 2.62 19.02
CA TYR A 23 4.29 1.35 18.39
C TYR A 23 3.91 1.57 16.94
N SER A 24 4.72 1.07 16.01
CA SER A 24 4.41 1.14 14.59
C SER A 24 3.38 0.06 14.24
N VAL A 25 2.11 0.45 14.36
CA VAL A 25 0.96 -0.38 13.98
C VAL A 25 1.00 -0.68 12.48
N GLU A 26 1.20 0.37 11.67
CA GLU A 26 1.22 0.31 10.20
C GLU A 26 2.05 -0.89 9.72
N ARG A 27 3.32 -0.97 10.10
CA ARG A 27 4.26 -2.04 9.71
C ARG A 27 3.95 -3.44 10.22
N ARG A 28 3.04 -3.58 11.19
CA ARG A 28 2.66 -4.89 11.74
C ARG A 28 1.34 -5.35 11.17
N VAL A 29 0.47 -4.40 10.86
CA VAL A 29 -0.83 -4.64 10.26
C VAL A 29 -0.71 -4.79 8.74
N ASP A 30 0.32 -4.21 8.11
CA ASP A 30 0.58 -4.32 6.66
C ASP A 30 0.52 -5.78 6.19
N LEU A 31 1.22 -6.69 6.87
CA LEU A 31 1.31 -8.09 6.44
C LEU A 31 -0.04 -8.80 6.45
N PHE A 32 -0.92 -8.43 7.38
CA PHE A 32 -2.27 -8.98 7.44
C PHE A 32 -3.17 -8.33 6.39
N LEU A 33 -3.02 -7.03 6.13
CA LEU A 33 -3.80 -6.33 5.12
C LEU A 33 -3.41 -6.74 3.70
N ALA A 34 -2.12 -7.02 3.44
CA ALA A 34 -1.62 -7.48 2.16
C ALA A 34 -2.36 -8.74 1.64
N LEU A 35 -2.88 -9.59 2.55
CA LEU A 35 -3.68 -10.76 2.20
C LEU A 35 -5.05 -10.42 1.58
N PHE A 36 -5.55 -9.20 1.82
CA PHE A 36 -6.88 -8.75 1.43
C PHE A 36 -6.88 -7.58 0.45
N ILE A 37 -5.79 -6.79 0.38
CA ILE A 37 -5.71 -5.58 -0.45
C ILE A 37 -6.00 -5.86 -1.93
N GLU A 38 -5.45 -6.94 -2.50
CA GLU A 38 -5.69 -7.29 -3.91
C GLU A 38 -7.17 -7.54 -4.20
N GLU A 39 -7.81 -8.38 -3.38
CA GLU A 39 -9.22 -8.74 -3.56
C GLU A 39 -10.14 -7.55 -3.29
N PHE A 40 -9.88 -6.80 -2.21
CA PHE A 40 -10.61 -5.60 -1.88
C PHE A 40 -10.56 -4.58 -3.01
N LEU A 41 -9.36 -4.22 -3.48
CA LEU A 41 -9.22 -3.26 -4.56
C LEU A 41 -9.79 -3.79 -5.88
N SER A 42 -9.69 -5.10 -6.14
CA SER A 42 -10.29 -5.68 -7.33
C SER A 42 -11.80 -5.47 -7.38
N ASP A 43 -12.47 -5.64 -6.24
CA ASP A 43 -13.90 -5.38 -6.10
C ASP A 43 -14.23 -3.88 -6.26
N GLN A 44 -13.44 -3.00 -5.65
CA GLN A 44 -13.67 -1.56 -5.71
C GLN A 44 -13.48 -0.98 -7.11
N TYR A 45 -12.58 -1.57 -7.90
CA TYR A 45 -12.31 -1.14 -9.28
C TYR A 45 -13.08 -1.93 -10.33
N ASP A 46 -13.81 -2.99 -9.95
CA ASP A 46 -14.42 -3.95 -10.88
C ASP A 46 -13.41 -4.46 -11.93
N ALA A 47 -12.18 -4.72 -11.48
CA ALA A 47 -11.06 -5.12 -12.34
C ALA A 47 -9.97 -5.83 -11.53
N PRO A 48 -9.24 -6.82 -12.06
CA PRO A 48 -8.18 -7.49 -11.31
C PRO A 48 -7.08 -6.52 -10.86
N VAL A 49 -6.75 -6.54 -9.57
CA VAL A 49 -5.65 -5.78 -8.97
C VAL A 49 -4.66 -6.74 -8.32
N ARG A 50 -3.36 -6.54 -8.58
CA ARG A 50 -2.27 -7.36 -8.03
C ARG A 50 -1.19 -6.49 -7.42
N ILE A 51 -0.65 -6.88 -6.27
CA ILE A 51 0.54 -6.29 -5.66
C ILE A 51 1.75 -6.71 -6.50
N ILE A 52 2.54 -5.73 -6.92
CA ILE A 52 3.76 -5.94 -7.69
C ILE A 52 4.97 -5.86 -6.76
N ALA A 53 5.02 -4.86 -5.88
CA ALA A 53 6.10 -4.71 -4.93
C ALA A 53 5.64 -3.99 -3.66
N PRO A 54 6.08 -4.43 -2.46
CA PRO A 54 6.04 -3.60 -1.27
C PRO A 54 7.18 -2.56 -1.29
N GLU A 55 7.01 -1.48 -0.52
CA GLU A 55 7.99 -0.42 -0.31
C GLU A 55 8.60 0.14 -1.61
N PHE A 56 7.76 0.48 -2.59
CA PHE A 56 8.21 0.94 -3.89
C PHE A 56 8.91 2.31 -3.81
N PRO A 57 10.19 2.42 -4.22
CA PRO A 57 10.95 3.65 -4.04
C PRO A 57 10.68 4.69 -5.12
N LEU A 58 10.43 5.93 -4.70
CA LEU A 58 10.35 7.12 -5.53
C LEU A 58 11.56 8.01 -5.25
N LYS A 59 12.36 8.27 -6.28
CA LYS A 59 13.58 9.07 -6.18
C LYS A 59 13.26 10.52 -5.78
N ARG A 60 14.07 11.10 -4.90
CA ARG A 60 14.04 12.54 -4.59
C ARG A 60 14.75 13.32 -5.70
N GLU A 61 14.27 14.53 -6.01
CA GLU A 61 14.80 15.30 -7.16
C GLU A 61 16.30 15.59 -7.03
N ALA A 62 16.74 16.06 -5.86
CA ALA A 62 18.10 16.54 -5.61
C ALA A 62 19.09 15.46 -5.14
N SER A 63 18.70 14.19 -5.03
CA SER A 63 19.61 13.14 -4.55
C SER A 63 19.25 11.76 -5.11
N ASN A 64 20.12 10.78 -4.87
CA ASN A 64 19.83 9.37 -5.16
C ASN A 64 19.12 8.67 -3.98
N GLN A 65 18.61 9.43 -3.02
CA GLN A 65 17.75 8.91 -1.97
C GLN A 65 16.32 8.81 -2.48
N SER A 66 15.53 7.93 -1.86
CA SER A 66 14.13 7.72 -2.17
C SER A 66 13.23 7.98 -0.96
N ILE A 67 11.97 8.27 -1.23
CA ILE A 67 10.88 7.91 -0.32
C ILE A 67 10.25 6.62 -0.84
N HIS A 68 9.40 5.96 -0.07
CA HIS A 68 8.68 4.77 -0.54
C HIS A 68 7.18 4.97 -0.45
N VAL A 69 6.48 4.36 -1.39
CA VAL A 69 5.05 4.03 -1.31
C VAL A 69 4.94 2.65 -0.70
N ASP A 70 3.97 2.41 0.20
CA ASP A 70 3.85 1.11 0.88
C ASP A 70 3.65 -0.06 -0.10
N TYR A 71 2.83 0.13 -1.14
CA TYR A 71 2.70 -0.86 -2.22
C TYR A 71 2.61 -0.22 -3.60
N LEU A 72 3.32 -0.81 -4.56
CA LEU A 72 3.04 -0.68 -5.98
C LEU A 72 2.11 -1.82 -6.40
N LEU A 73 0.96 -1.48 -6.99
CA LEU A 73 0.02 -2.44 -7.55
C LEU A 73 -0.24 -2.19 -9.03
N ARG A 74 -0.79 -3.21 -9.68
CA ARG A 74 -1.22 -3.17 -11.08
C ARG A 74 -2.71 -3.51 -11.16
N ARG A 75 -3.51 -2.61 -11.72
CA ARG A 75 -4.91 -2.87 -12.10
C ARG A 75 -4.95 -3.29 -13.57
N ASP A 76 -5.29 -4.53 -13.85
CA ASP A 76 -5.43 -5.05 -15.21
C ASP A 76 -6.81 -4.74 -15.82
N GLY A 77 -7.04 -5.15 -17.07
CA GLY A 77 -8.31 -4.96 -17.77
C GLY A 77 -8.33 -3.77 -18.75
N PRO A 78 -9.52 -3.24 -19.10
CA PRO A 78 -9.68 -2.28 -20.20
C PRO A 78 -9.12 -0.88 -19.90
N ARG A 79 -8.90 -0.56 -18.62
CA ARG A 79 -8.27 0.70 -18.17
C ARG A 79 -7.09 0.36 -17.26
N PRO A 80 -6.00 -0.16 -17.83
CA PRO A 80 -4.85 -0.57 -17.04
C PRO A 80 -4.24 0.64 -16.32
N ALA A 81 -3.86 0.48 -15.06
CA ALA A 81 -3.14 1.49 -14.31
C ALA A 81 -2.13 0.88 -13.34
N TRP A 82 -1.14 1.68 -12.96
CA TRP A 82 -0.31 1.49 -11.77
C TRP A 82 -0.96 2.19 -10.60
N LEU A 83 -1.03 1.54 -9.44
CA LEU A 83 -1.57 2.13 -8.23
C LEU A 83 -0.45 2.30 -7.20
N PHE A 84 -0.29 3.51 -6.70
CA PHE A 84 0.58 3.83 -5.57
C PHE A 84 -0.28 3.83 -4.30
N LEU A 85 -0.28 2.71 -3.58
CA LEU A 85 -1.07 2.55 -2.37
C LEU A 85 -0.25 2.90 -1.12
N GLU A 86 -0.74 3.88 -0.37
CA GLU A 86 -0.26 4.24 0.96
C GLU A 86 -1.23 3.74 2.03
N LEU A 87 -0.70 3.10 3.07
CA LEU A 87 -1.44 2.72 4.26
C LEU A 87 -1.26 3.75 5.37
N LYS A 88 -2.37 4.12 6.02
CA LYS A 88 -2.37 4.94 7.23
C LYS A 88 -3.20 4.25 8.29
N THR A 89 -2.69 4.19 9.53
CA THR A 89 -3.45 3.65 10.67
C THR A 89 -3.78 4.67 11.75
N SER A 90 -3.43 5.95 11.55
CA SER A 90 -3.84 7.06 12.42
C SER A 90 -4.14 8.32 11.60
N ALA A 91 -5.12 9.13 12.00
CA ALA A 91 -5.46 10.37 11.32
C ALA A 91 -4.30 11.38 11.20
N ASP A 92 -3.44 11.42 12.22
CA ASP A 92 -2.33 12.38 12.30
C ASP A 92 -1.16 12.05 11.37
N SER A 93 -1.19 10.92 10.64
CA SER A 93 -0.07 10.46 9.81
C SER A 93 -0.08 10.96 8.36
N PHE A 94 -0.96 11.91 8.03
CA PHE A 94 -0.93 12.63 6.75
C PHE A 94 0.14 13.72 6.77
N ARG A 95 1.06 13.67 5.80
CA ARG A 95 2.13 14.66 5.61
C ARG A 95 2.16 15.12 4.16
N ASP A 96 1.97 16.43 3.95
CA ASP A 96 1.94 17.05 2.62
C ASP A 96 3.15 16.70 1.71
N PRO A 97 4.41 16.61 2.22
CA PRO A 97 5.56 16.33 1.35
C PRO A 97 5.54 14.95 0.67
N GLN A 98 4.90 13.95 1.28
CA GLN A 98 4.76 12.62 0.66
C GLN A 98 3.74 12.69 -0.47
N LEU A 99 2.59 13.32 -0.21
CA LEU A 99 1.53 13.47 -1.21
C LEU A 99 2.05 14.20 -2.46
N GLU A 100 2.78 15.30 -2.28
CA GLU A 100 3.39 16.02 -3.41
C GLU A 100 4.31 15.12 -4.25
N ALA A 101 5.13 14.30 -3.59
CA ALA A 101 6.01 13.37 -4.29
C ALA A 101 5.23 12.28 -5.04
N TYR A 102 4.11 11.80 -4.49
CA TYR A 102 3.25 10.81 -5.15
C TYR A 102 2.57 11.42 -6.38
N LEU A 103 2.10 12.67 -6.28
CA LEU A 103 1.51 13.39 -7.40
C LEU A 103 2.53 13.69 -8.51
N ARG A 104 3.78 14.05 -8.15
CA ARG A 104 4.88 14.19 -9.11
C ARG A 104 5.21 12.86 -9.79
N ALA A 105 5.31 11.78 -9.03
CA ALA A 105 5.56 10.44 -9.57
C ALA A 105 4.45 10.00 -10.53
N ARG A 106 3.19 10.28 -10.16
CA ARG A 106 2.02 10.06 -11.03
C ARG A 106 2.16 10.82 -12.35
N ALA A 107 2.50 12.10 -12.29
CA ALA A 107 2.64 12.94 -13.49
C ALA A 107 3.83 12.51 -14.37
N ALA A 108 4.91 12.01 -13.78
CA ALA A 108 6.09 11.52 -14.49
C ALA A 108 5.84 10.20 -15.24
N GLY A 109 4.96 9.34 -14.70
CA GLY A 109 4.60 8.05 -15.27
C GLY A 109 5.67 6.97 -15.06
N MET A 110 5.26 5.70 -15.17
CA MET A 110 6.13 4.56 -14.86
C MET A 110 7.44 4.51 -15.68
N PRO A 111 7.49 4.86 -16.98
CA PRO A 111 8.75 4.88 -17.73
C PRO A 111 9.81 5.81 -17.14
N ALA A 112 9.41 6.96 -16.60
CA ALA A 112 10.33 7.87 -15.91
C ALA A 112 10.79 7.28 -14.58
N LEU A 113 9.87 6.72 -13.80
CA LEU A 113 10.19 6.09 -12.51
C LEU A 113 11.14 4.90 -12.65
N LEU A 114 11.02 4.09 -13.71
CA LEU A 114 11.99 3.03 -13.99
C LEU A 114 13.40 3.56 -14.25
N ARG A 115 13.54 4.66 -15.00
CA ARG A 115 14.86 5.32 -15.20
C ARG A 115 15.44 5.83 -13.88
N ASP A 116 14.59 6.34 -13.00
CA ASP A 116 15.00 6.75 -11.66
C ASP A 116 15.44 5.55 -10.81
N LEU A 117 14.77 4.41 -10.88
CA LEU A 117 15.19 3.18 -10.20
C LEU A 117 16.54 2.67 -10.70
N HIS A 118 16.79 2.68 -12.01
CA HIS A 118 18.12 2.37 -12.57
C HIS A 118 19.19 3.32 -12.02
N THR A 119 18.85 4.60 -11.82
CA THR A 119 19.76 5.59 -11.23
C THR A 119 20.06 5.31 -9.76
N ILE A 120 19.02 5.03 -8.97
CA ILE A 120 19.17 4.64 -7.56
C ILE A 120 20.00 3.36 -7.44
N GLN A 121 19.70 2.34 -8.25
CA GLN A 121 20.42 1.07 -8.25
C GLN A 121 21.92 1.28 -8.42
N ARG A 122 22.34 2.08 -9.42
CA ARG A 122 23.78 2.32 -9.69
C ARG A 122 24.48 2.98 -8.50
N ALA A 123 23.77 3.84 -7.78
CA ALA A 123 24.29 4.58 -6.63
C ALA A 123 24.12 3.86 -5.28
N SER A 124 23.41 2.74 -5.22
CA SER A 124 23.09 2.03 -3.97
C SER A 124 24.09 0.93 -3.65
N ASP A 125 24.31 0.67 -2.35
CA ASP A 125 25.00 -0.53 -1.85
C ASP A 125 24.12 -1.79 -1.92
N HIS A 126 22.80 -1.64 -2.15
CA HIS A 126 21.82 -2.73 -2.24
C HIS A 126 21.42 -3.05 -3.68
N ARG A 127 22.38 -3.03 -4.61
CA ARG A 127 22.13 -3.16 -6.07
C ARG A 127 21.30 -4.36 -6.46
N GLU A 128 21.51 -5.50 -5.79
CA GLU A 128 20.79 -6.75 -6.05
C GLU A 128 19.31 -6.66 -5.69
N LYS A 129 18.95 -5.96 -4.60
CA LYS A 129 17.55 -5.75 -4.23
C LYS A 129 16.82 -4.90 -5.28
N TYR A 130 17.49 -3.83 -5.73
CA TYR A 130 16.95 -3.01 -6.82
C TYR A 130 16.91 -3.76 -8.16
N ALA A 131 17.85 -4.65 -8.43
CA ALA A 131 17.82 -5.51 -9.63
C ALA A 131 16.60 -6.42 -9.62
N HIS A 132 16.30 -7.02 -8.46
CA HIS A 132 15.10 -7.84 -8.29
C HIS A 132 13.81 -7.02 -8.49
N LEU A 133 13.73 -5.83 -7.87
CA LEU A 133 12.59 -4.93 -8.06
C LEU A 133 12.38 -4.56 -9.53
N LEU A 134 13.44 -4.11 -10.21
CA LEU A 134 13.40 -3.76 -11.64
C LEU A 134 12.91 -4.95 -12.48
N GLN A 135 13.44 -6.15 -12.24
CA GLN A 135 13.02 -7.36 -12.94
C GLN A 135 11.53 -7.65 -12.75
N VAL A 136 10.98 -7.46 -11.55
CA VAL A 136 9.56 -7.68 -11.27
C VAL A 136 8.70 -6.64 -11.99
N VAL A 137 9.05 -5.35 -11.91
CA VAL A 137 8.24 -4.27 -12.51
C VAL A 137 8.33 -4.26 -14.04
N GLU A 138 9.52 -4.46 -14.62
CA GLU A 138 9.72 -4.44 -16.08
C GLU A 138 9.07 -5.62 -16.82
N ARG A 139 8.69 -6.69 -16.09
CA ARG A 139 7.92 -7.82 -16.64
C ARG A 139 6.45 -7.50 -16.85
N GLU A 140 5.92 -6.49 -16.16
CA GLU A 140 4.54 -6.08 -16.29
C GLU A 140 4.36 -5.24 -17.56
N ALA A 141 3.39 -5.59 -18.41
CA ALA A 141 3.12 -4.89 -19.66
C ALA A 141 1.62 -4.59 -19.83
N PRO A 142 1.26 -3.48 -20.51
CA PRO A 142 2.13 -2.37 -20.90
C PRO A 142 2.58 -1.56 -19.67
N VAL A 143 3.83 -1.08 -19.70
CA VAL A 143 4.41 -0.26 -18.63
C VAL A 143 3.87 1.17 -18.67
N ASP A 144 3.71 1.72 -19.87
CA ASP A 144 3.27 3.10 -20.11
C ASP A 144 1.74 3.20 -20.04
N VAL A 145 1.25 3.17 -18.80
CA VAL A 145 -0.17 3.32 -18.47
C VAL A 145 -0.33 4.35 -17.36
N GLU A 146 -1.57 4.76 -17.10
CA GLU A 146 -1.86 5.75 -16.07
C GLU A 146 -1.36 5.30 -14.70
N CYS A 147 -0.94 6.27 -13.89
CA CYS A 147 -0.64 6.08 -12.48
C CYS A 147 -1.74 6.73 -11.63
N GLU A 148 -2.18 6.04 -10.59
CA GLU A 148 -3.16 6.53 -9.61
C GLU A 148 -2.55 6.51 -8.21
N VAL A 149 -2.89 7.51 -7.40
CA VAL A 149 -2.51 7.55 -5.97
C VAL A 149 -3.71 7.09 -5.15
N VAL A 150 -3.50 6.07 -4.31
CA VAL A 150 -4.53 5.44 -3.50
C VAL A 150 -4.13 5.49 -2.03
N TYR A 151 -5.04 5.90 -1.17
CA TYR A 151 -4.85 5.81 0.28
C TYR A 151 -5.84 4.81 0.87
N LEU A 152 -5.36 4.02 1.84
CA LEU A 152 -6.20 3.29 2.77
C LEU A 152 -5.96 3.86 4.18
N SER A 153 -6.95 4.58 4.72
CA SER A 153 -6.79 5.48 5.88
C SER A 153 -7.88 5.30 6.95
N PRO A 154 -7.67 5.62 8.24
CA PRO A 154 -8.70 5.43 9.28
C PRO A 154 -9.95 6.25 9.01
N ALA A 155 -9.79 7.51 8.59
CA ALA A 155 -10.90 8.30 8.07
C ALA A 155 -10.46 9.18 6.88
N LEU A 156 -11.46 9.89 6.33
CA LEU A 156 -11.25 10.89 5.31
C LEU A 156 -10.89 12.21 6.01
N HIS A 157 -9.61 12.42 6.24
CA HIS A 157 -9.11 13.69 6.77
C HIS A 157 -8.56 14.50 5.60
N TRP A 158 -8.83 15.80 5.60
CA TRP A 158 -8.34 16.80 4.63
C TRP A 158 -9.03 16.83 3.25
N PRO A 159 -9.17 17.99 2.60
CA PRO A 159 -9.49 18.07 1.18
C PRO A 159 -8.32 17.48 0.38
N LEU A 160 -8.42 16.21 0.02
CA LEU A 160 -7.46 15.60 -0.88
C LEU A 160 -7.73 16.06 -2.31
N PRO A 161 -6.67 16.22 -3.14
CA PRO A 161 -6.84 16.52 -4.55
C PRO A 161 -7.70 15.46 -5.24
N GLU A 162 -8.51 15.84 -6.22
CA GLU A 162 -9.37 14.91 -6.98
C GLU A 162 -8.60 13.75 -7.63
N GLN A 163 -7.28 13.91 -7.81
CA GLN A 163 -6.40 12.89 -8.37
C GLN A 163 -6.06 11.76 -7.37
N VAL A 164 -6.46 11.87 -6.11
CA VAL A 164 -6.21 10.88 -5.06
C VAL A 164 -7.48 10.12 -4.76
N ARG A 165 -7.42 8.79 -4.87
CA ARG A 165 -8.51 7.92 -4.40
C ARG A 165 -8.29 7.54 -2.95
N VAL A 166 -9.35 7.54 -2.15
CA VAL A 166 -9.28 7.15 -0.74
C VAL A 166 -10.29 6.06 -0.46
N PHE A 167 -9.82 5.00 0.18
CA PHE A 167 -10.63 4.04 0.90
C PHE A 167 -10.38 4.20 2.39
N THR A 168 -11.40 3.98 3.21
CA THR A 168 -11.24 4.02 4.66
C THR A 168 -11.10 2.63 5.27
N LEU A 169 -10.50 2.54 6.44
CA LEU A 169 -10.49 1.30 7.22
C LEU A 169 -11.91 0.82 7.53
N ASP A 170 -12.88 1.75 7.65
CA ASP A 170 -14.29 1.40 7.81
C ASP A 170 -14.87 0.77 6.53
N THR A 171 -14.57 1.32 5.35
CA THR A 171 -14.99 0.71 4.08
C THR A 171 -14.38 -0.68 3.89
N LEU A 172 -13.12 -0.86 4.30
CA LEU A 172 -12.47 -2.16 4.27
C LEU A 172 -13.08 -3.11 5.32
N ALA A 173 -13.36 -2.66 6.54
CA ALA A 173 -13.97 -3.50 7.59
C ALA A 173 -15.41 -3.93 7.25
N ALA A 174 -16.17 -3.09 6.54
CA ALA A 174 -17.51 -3.41 6.06
C ALA A 174 -17.49 -4.37 4.84
N TRP A 175 -16.36 -4.48 4.15
CA TRP A 175 -16.18 -5.42 3.06
C TRP A 175 -16.04 -6.86 3.56
N SER A 176 -16.28 -7.83 2.67
CA SER A 176 -16.18 -9.26 2.98
C SER A 176 -15.42 -9.98 1.87
N PRO A 177 -14.27 -10.62 2.19
CA PRO A 177 -13.56 -11.47 1.24
C PRO A 177 -14.41 -12.68 0.87
N ARG A 178 -14.29 -13.10 -0.38
CA ARG A 178 -15.00 -14.24 -0.95
C ARG A 178 -14.06 -15.36 -1.37
N ASN A 179 -12.77 -15.06 -1.61
CA ASN A 179 -11.87 -16.00 -2.24
C ASN A 179 -10.84 -16.62 -1.28
N ARG A 180 -9.98 -15.81 -0.65
CA ARG A 180 -8.83 -16.29 0.12
C ARG A 180 -8.85 -15.77 1.56
N HIS A 181 -8.30 -16.57 2.48
CA HIS A 181 -8.11 -16.21 3.88
C HIS A 181 -9.39 -15.77 4.61
N VAL A 182 -10.55 -16.27 4.17
CA VAL A 182 -11.87 -15.89 4.70
C VAL A 182 -11.96 -16.19 6.20
N GLU A 183 -11.31 -17.26 6.65
CA GLU A 183 -11.20 -17.65 8.05
C GLU A 183 -10.39 -16.66 8.91
N LEU A 184 -9.46 -15.92 8.30
CA LEU A 184 -8.65 -14.93 9.00
C LEU A 184 -9.36 -13.57 9.09
N TRP A 185 -10.29 -13.30 8.17
CA TRP A 185 -10.99 -12.02 8.08
C TRP A 185 -11.67 -11.55 9.37
N PRO A 186 -12.37 -12.39 10.16
CA PRO A 186 -12.97 -11.95 11.41
C PRO A 186 -11.95 -11.39 12.42
N HIS A 187 -10.68 -11.80 12.35
CA HIS A 187 -9.61 -11.28 13.19
C HIS A 187 -9.09 -9.94 12.66
N VAL A 188 -8.86 -9.85 11.35
CA VAL A 188 -8.43 -8.60 10.71
C VAL A 188 -9.47 -7.51 10.85
N ARG A 189 -10.74 -7.82 10.59
CA ARG A 189 -11.85 -6.86 10.76
C ARG A 189 -11.90 -6.29 12.18
N ARG A 190 -11.84 -7.15 13.20
CA ARG A 190 -11.80 -6.72 14.62
C ARG A 190 -10.60 -5.83 14.92
N LEU A 191 -9.44 -6.13 14.35
CA LEU A 191 -8.27 -5.28 14.49
C LEU A 191 -8.50 -3.91 13.85
N LEU A 192 -9.01 -3.86 12.61
CA LEU A 192 -9.31 -2.60 11.92
C LEU A 192 -10.32 -1.72 12.70
N GLU A 193 -11.35 -2.33 13.27
CA GLU A 193 -12.35 -1.68 14.12
C GLU A 193 -11.75 -1.13 15.43
N SER A 194 -10.66 -1.73 15.92
CA SER A 194 -9.97 -1.30 17.14
C SER A 194 -8.92 -0.20 16.94
N LEU A 195 -8.54 0.09 15.70
CA LEU A 195 -7.52 1.10 15.41
C LEU A 195 -8.05 2.52 15.68
N PRO A 196 -7.20 3.42 16.21
CA PRO A 196 -7.59 4.81 16.46
C PRO A 196 -8.03 5.48 15.14
N ARG A 197 -9.08 6.29 15.23
CA ARG A 197 -9.67 7.03 14.11
C ARG A 197 -9.23 8.48 14.13
#